data_AF-A0A8S1J9Z0-F1
#
_entry.id   AF-A0A8S1J9Z0-F1
#
_cell.length_a   1.000
_cell.length_b   1.000
_cell.length_c   1.000
_cell.angle_alpha   90.00
_cell.angle_beta   90.00
_cell.angle_gamma   90.00
#
_symmetry.space_group_name_H-M   'P 1'
#
loop_
_entity.id
_entity.type
_entity.pdbx_description
1 polymer ?
#
loop_
_entity_poly.entity_id
_entity_poly.type
_entity_poly.pdbx_seq_one_letter_code
_entity_poly.pdbx_strand_id
1 'polypeptide(L)'
;ASSKKSVTLQEWEQKLGQIKIKKEDMNRLVMNFLVTEGYVKAAQMFEQESGTCPGINLGSITDRMEIRKAVQSGNVEDAIEKVNDLDPE
;
A
#
# COMPACT_ATOMS: atom_id res chain seq x y z
N ALA A 1 -6.69 -17.46 -36.90
CA ALA A 1 -7.02 -16.15 -36.29
C ALA A 1 -7.86 -16.41 -35.05
N SER A 2 -7.41 -16.00 -33.86
CA SER A 2 -8.18 -16.21 -32.62
C SER A 2 -9.30 -15.17 -32.57
N SER A 3 -10.56 -15.62 -32.62
CA SER A 3 -11.72 -14.73 -32.50
C SER A 3 -11.65 -13.96 -31.18
N LYS A 4 -11.71 -12.62 -31.25
CA LYS A 4 -11.82 -11.76 -30.06
C LYS A 4 -13.08 -12.16 -29.29
N LYS A 5 -12.91 -12.62 -28.06
CA LYS A 5 -14.03 -12.87 -27.15
C LYS A 5 -14.66 -11.52 -26.79
N SER A 6 -15.86 -11.26 -27.30
CA SER A 6 -16.71 -10.16 -26.86
C SER A 6 -17.57 -10.63 -25.69
N VAL A 7 -17.53 -9.92 -24.57
CA VAL A 7 -18.41 -10.14 -23.42
C VAL A 7 -19.40 -9.00 -23.38
N THR A 8 -20.69 -9.30 -23.25
CA THR A 8 -21.73 -8.28 -23.11
C THR A 8 -21.68 -7.65 -21.71
N LEU A 9 -22.21 -6.43 -21.54
CA LEU A 9 -22.25 -5.76 -20.24
C LEU A 9 -22.98 -6.62 -19.19
N GLN A 10 -24.10 -7.24 -19.57
CA GLN A 10 -24.89 -8.10 -18.69
C GLN A 10 -24.11 -9.33 -18.22
N GLU A 11 -23.41 -10.02 -19.14
CA GLU A 11 -22.56 -11.16 -18.79
C GLU A 11 -21.37 -10.73 -17.91
N TRP A 12 -20.84 -9.53 -18.12
CA TRP A 12 -19.77 -8.96 -17.29
C TRP A 12 -20.24 -8.74 -15.86
N GLU A 13 -21.37 -8.04 -15.67
CA GLU A 13 -21.97 -7.78 -14.35
C GLU A 13 -22.33 -9.08 -13.63
N GLN A 14 -22.89 -10.06 -14.34
CA GLN A 14 -23.22 -11.37 -13.76
C GLN A 14 -21.97 -12.11 -13.27
N LYS A 15 -20.86 -12.04 -14.02
CA LYS A 15 -19.57 -12.64 -13.60
C LYS A 15 -18.98 -11.89 -12.42
N LEU A 16 -19.08 -10.56 -12.40
CA LEU A 16 -18.58 -9.72 -11.31
C LEU A 16 -19.30 -10.00 -10.00
N GLY A 17 -20.64 -10.13 -10.04
CA GLY A 17 -21.45 -10.44 -8.86
C GLY A 17 -21.20 -11.83 -8.25
N GLN A 18 -20.63 -12.77 -9.03
CA GLN A 18 -20.25 -14.09 -8.52
C GLN A 18 -18.94 -14.05 -7.73
N ILE A 19 -18.10 -13.04 -7.94
CA ILE A 19 -16.83 -12.89 -7.24
C ILE A 19 -17.11 -12.35 -5.84
N LYS A 20 -16.86 -13.18 -4.83
CA LYS A 20 -16.95 -12.77 -3.42
C LYS A 20 -15.56 -12.42 -2.93
N ILE A 21 -15.30 -11.13 -2.76
CA ILE A 21 -14.10 -10.63 -2.11
C ILE A 21 -14.43 -10.45 -0.62
N LYS A 22 -13.60 -11.04 0.24
CA LYS A 22 -13.73 -10.85 1.68
C LYS A 22 -13.35 -9.42 2.04
N LYS A 23 -14.13 -8.79 2.92
CA LYS A 23 -13.87 -7.41 3.36
C LYS A 23 -12.47 -7.31 3.99
N GLU A 24 -12.06 -8.34 4.69
CA GLU A 24 -10.78 -8.44 5.38
C GLU A 24 -9.60 -8.40 4.39
N ASP A 25 -9.74 -9.10 3.25
CA ASP A 25 -8.70 -9.10 2.20
C ASP A 25 -8.58 -7.71 1.56
N MET A 26 -9.72 -7.05 1.32
CA MET A 26 -9.74 -5.68 0.82
C MET A 26 -9.13 -4.70 1.83
N ASN A 27 -9.48 -4.82 3.11
CA ASN A 27 -8.93 -3.96 4.14
C ASN A 27 -7.41 -4.14 4.27
N ARG A 28 -6.92 -5.38 4.18
CA ARG A 28 -5.47 -5.64 4.18
C ARG A 28 -4.77 -4.98 2.99
N LEU A 29 -5.38 -5.02 1.81
CA LEU A 29 -4.85 -4.35 0.62
C LEU A 29 -4.79 -2.84 0.79
N VAL A 30 -5.88 -2.23 1.28
CA VAL A 30 -5.94 -0.79 1.57
C VAL A 30 -4.90 -0.40 2.62
N MET A 31 -4.82 -1.14 3.72
CA MET A 31 -3.83 -0.89 4.77
C MET A 31 -2.41 -0.97 4.24
N ASN A 32 -2.09 -1.99 3.42
CA ASN A 32 -0.77 -2.13 2.81
C ASN A 32 -0.42 -0.92 1.92
N PHE A 33 -1.37 -0.43 1.14
CA PHE A 33 -1.19 0.77 0.32
C PHE A 33 -0.89 2.00 1.18
N LEU A 34 -1.71 2.26 2.21
CA LEU A 34 -1.54 3.41 3.11
C LEU A 34 -0.18 3.40 3.81
N VAL A 35 0.27 2.22 4.25
CA VAL A 35 1.55 2.01 4.91
C VAL A 35 2.74 2.16 3.96
N THR A 36 2.60 1.68 2.72
CA THR A 36 3.68 1.68 1.71
C THR A 36 3.91 3.06 1.13
N GLU A 37 2.82 3.81 0.88
CA GLU A 37 2.92 5.19 0.37
C GLU A 37 3.16 6.24 1.46
N GLY A 38 3.18 5.83 2.71
CA GLY A 38 3.53 6.68 3.82
C GLY A 38 2.39 7.58 4.32
N TYR A 39 1.14 7.21 4.06
CA TYR A 39 -0.04 7.93 4.54
C TYR A 39 -0.34 7.61 6.01
N VAL A 40 0.55 8.00 6.92
CA VAL A 40 0.52 7.65 8.35
C VAL A 40 -0.84 7.95 9.00
N LYS A 41 -1.36 9.18 8.83
CA LYS A 41 -2.63 9.58 9.42
C LYS A 41 -3.82 8.77 8.89
N ALA A 42 -3.81 8.47 7.60
CA ALA A 42 -4.85 7.64 6.98
C ALA A 42 -4.77 6.19 7.47
N ALA A 43 -3.56 5.64 7.59
CA ALA A 43 -3.35 4.29 8.15
C ALA A 43 -3.85 4.20 9.60
N GLN A 44 -3.59 5.21 10.44
CA GLN A 44 -4.09 5.26 11.82
C GLN A 44 -5.61 5.28 11.90
N MET A 45 -6.26 6.14 11.12
CA MET A 45 -7.73 6.21 11.09
C MET A 45 -8.32 4.91 10.55
N PHE A 46 -7.72 4.37 9.48
CA PHE A 46 -8.18 3.13 8.88
C PHE A 46 -8.04 1.93 9.83
N GLU A 47 -6.97 1.86 10.63
CA GLU A 47 -6.81 0.86 11.68
C GLU A 47 -7.95 0.94 12.71
N GLN A 48 -8.26 2.14 13.20
CA GLN A 48 -9.33 2.37 14.18
C GLN A 48 -10.71 1.97 13.63
N GLU A 49 -10.99 2.27 12.37
CA GLU A 49 -12.29 2.00 11.74
C GLU A 49 -12.44 0.54 11.28
N SER A 50 -11.36 -0.07 10.76
CA SER A 50 -11.41 -1.39 10.13
C SER A 50 -10.94 -2.52 11.04
N GLY A 51 -10.26 -2.22 12.15
CA GLY A 51 -9.58 -3.18 13.01
C GLY A 51 -8.39 -3.89 12.33
N THR A 52 -7.97 -3.42 11.16
CA THR A 52 -6.89 -4.05 10.39
C THR A 52 -5.55 -3.52 10.85
N CYS A 53 -4.71 -4.39 11.43
CA CYS A 53 -3.39 -3.98 11.89
C CYS A 53 -2.46 -3.62 10.71
N PRO A 54 -1.65 -2.55 10.82
CA PRO A 54 -0.69 -2.14 9.78
C PRO A 54 0.52 -3.09 9.65
N GLY A 55 0.77 -3.95 10.65
CA GLY A 55 1.85 -4.94 10.64
C GLY A 55 3.27 -4.36 10.78
N ILE A 56 3.41 -3.04 10.83
CA ILE A 56 4.64 -2.32 11.12
C ILE A 56 4.36 -1.16 12.06
N ASN A 57 5.42 -0.63 12.69
CA ASN A 57 5.29 0.59 13.47
C ASN A 57 5.02 1.79 12.53
N LEU A 58 3.88 2.46 12.71
CA LEU A 58 3.52 3.64 11.91
C LEU A 58 4.51 4.80 12.11
N GLY A 59 5.25 4.82 13.23
CA GLY A 59 6.33 5.79 13.46
C GLY A 59 7.52 5.63 12.51
N SER A 60 7.89 4.39 12.15
CA SER A 60 9.02 4.12 11.25
C SER A 60 8.69 4.35 9.77
N ILE A 61 7.42 4.65 9.46
CA ILE A 61 7.02 5.04 8.11
C ILE A 61 7.66 6.37 7.72
N THR A 62 7.68 7.34 8.65
CA THR A 62 8.23 8.67 8.39
C THR A 62 9.69 8.58 7.97
N ASP A 63 10.49 7.80 8.70
CA ASP A 63 11.92 7.60 8.42
C ASP A 63 12.14 7.01 7.03
N ARG A 64 11.36 5.97 6.66
CA ARG A 64 11.41 5.38 5.31
C ARG A 64 11.01 6.38 4.21
N MET A 65 10.06 7.26 4.49
CA MET A 65 9.63 8.30 3.54
C MET A 65 10.71 9.36 3.33
N GLU A 66 11.43 9.75 4.38
CA GLU A 66 12.56 10.67 4.27
C GLU A 66 13.71 10.07 3.47
N ILE A 67 14.07 8.81 3.73
CA ILE A 67 15.06 8.08 2.93
C ILE A 67 14.63 8.04 1.46
N ARG A 68 13.36 7.66 1.17
CA ARG A 68 12.82 7.62 -0.20
C ARG A 68 12.92 8.98 -0.88
N LYS A 69 12.63 10.06 -0.16
CA LYS A 69 12.72 11.43 -0.66
C LYS A 69 14.16 11.83 -1.00
N ALA A 70 15.12 11.55 -0.12
CA ALA A 70 16.53 11.84 -0.34
C ALA A 70 17.08 11.10 -1.58
N VAL A 71 16.70 9.82 -1.76
CA VAL A 71 17.03 9.04 -2.96
C VAL A 71 16.43 9.67 -4.21
N GLN A 72 15.13 10.01 -4.19
CA GLN A 72 14.44 10.60 -5.34
C GLN A 72 14.93 11.99 -5.71
N SER A 73 15.47 12.77 -4.75
CA SER A 73 16.06 14.08 -5.00
C SER A 73 17.53 14.03 -5.43
N GLY A 74 18.14 12.83 -5.47
CA GLY A 74 19.56 12.65 -5.82
C GLY A 74 20.54 13.00 -4.68
N ASN A 75 20.05 13.16 -3.45
CA ASN A 75 20.88 13.44 -2.27
C ASN A 75 21.38 12.11 -1.68
N VAL A 76 22.36 11.50 -2.35
CA VAL A 76 22.85 10.15 -2.01
C VAL A 76 23.50 10.11 -0.62
N GLU A 77 24.26 11.14 -0.23
CA GLU A 77 24.91 11.22 1.08
C GLU A 77 23.89 11.23 2.23
N ASP A 78 22.88 12.11 2.14
CA ASP A 78 21.77 12.20 3.12
C ASP A 78 20.97 10.89 3.18
N ALA A 79 20.76 10.23 2.03
CA ALA A 79 20.10 8.94 2.00
C ALA A 79 20.90 7.84 2.71
N ILE A 80 22.24 7.82 2.55
CA ILE A 80 23.13 6.86 3.22
C ILE A 80 23.14 7.09 4.73
N GLU A 81 23.29 8.35 5.17
CA GLU A 81 23.28 8.70 6.60
C GLU A 81 21.97 8.28 7.27
N LYS A 82 20.83 8.63 6.68
CA LYS A 82 19.50 8.27 7.22
C LYS A 82 19.25 6.76 7.26
N VAL A 83 19.79 5.99 6.32
CA VAL A 83 19.70 4.52 6.35
C VAL A 83 20.51 3.95 7.51
N ASN A 84 21.75 4.42 7.68
CA ASN A 84 22.63 3.96 8.76
C ASN A 84 22.09 4.33 10.15
N ASP A 85 21.45 5.50 10.28
CA ASP A 85 20.79 5.91 11.54
C ASP A 85 19.59 5.03 11.87
N LEU A 86 18.85 4.57 10.84
CA LEU A 86 17.64 3.77 11.00
C LEU A 86 17.94 2.29 11.28
N ASP A 87 18.97 1.73 10.63
CA ASP A 87 19.40 0.34 10.80
C ASP A 87 20.94 0.25 10.70
N PRO A 88 21.66 0.51 11.82
CA PRO A 88 23.12 0.43 11.84
C PRO A 88 23.59 -1.03 11.77
N GLU A 89 24.37 -1.36 10.74
CA GLU A 89 25.09 -2.66 10.63
C GLU A 89 26.23 -2.81 11.64
#